data_AF-A0A8T1N1K2-F1
#
_entry.id   AF-A0A8T1N1K2-F1
#
_cell.length_a   1.000
_cell.length_b   1.000
_cell.length_c   1.000
_cell.angle_alpha   90.00
_cell.angle_beta   90.00
_cell.angle_gamma   90.00
#
_symmetry.space_group_name_H-M   'P 1'
#
loop_
_entity.id
_entity.type
_entity.pdbx_description
1 polymer ?
#
loop_
_entity_poly.entity_id
_entity_poly.type
_entity_poly.pdbx_seq_one_letter_code
_entity_poly.pdbx_strand_id
1 'polypeptide(L)'
;MEKYYESDGGTCKECYEEANEMKDKFKREIEELKAKVAFLRFWSPFDPHSRPNGPCFTDVVLVATSDDHSAEIGAPVPAHKALLVSRSPVFKAMLESEMEESLSGTIKISDVSYDALRSFVNYLYTAEVSCLDEQVACELLVLAEKYQVNHLKAYCEKLLVSKLNWDNSVMSYSFAHQYNSKLISDAALSLITDNMDKLTKKEEYVELVEKDPRLVVEIYEAYLSKQVNTAAR
;
A
#
# COMPACT_ATOMS: atom_id res chain seq x y z
N MET A 1 -55.06 -2.39 -41.50
CA MET A 1 -54.75 -1.00 -41.87
C MET A 1 -53.79 -0.49 -40.82
N GLU A 2 -52.57 -0.20 -41.25
CA GLU A 2 -51.39 0.10 -40.44
C GLU A 2 -51.60 1.32 -39.53
N LYS A 3 -50.94 1.31 -38.36
CA LYS A 3 -50.19 2.47 -37.88
C LYS A 3 -48.94 1.97 -37.14
N TYR A 4 -47.87 1.77 -37.92
CA TYR A 4 -46.51 1.85 -37.39
C TYR A 4 -46.31 3.29 -36.90
N TYR A 5 -46.13 3.47 -35.59
CA TYR A 5 -45.54 4.68 -35.05
C TYR A 5 -44.03 4.44 -34.99
N GLU A 6 -43.30 4.93 -35.97
CA GLU A 6 -41.86 5.16 -35.85
C GLU A 6 -41.66 6.17 -34.71
N SER A 7 -41.24 5.66 -33.55
CA SER A 7 -40.78 6.49 -32.44
C SER A 7 -39.42 7.04 -32.81
N ASP A 8 -39.40 8.26 -33.32
CA ASP A 8 -38.21 9.03 -33.67
C ASP A 8 -37.34 9.25 -32.42
N GLY A 9 -36.30 8.44 -32.28
CA GLY A 9 -35.37 8.45 -31.15
C GLY A 9 -34.31 9.54 -31.26
N GLY A 10 -34.71 10.77 -31.58
CA GLY A 10 -33.81 11.92 -31.66
C GLY A 10 -33.59 12.56 -30.30
N THR A 11 -32.40 12.39 -29.71
CA THR A 11 -32.00 13.18 -28.53
C THR A 11 -32.01 14.67 -28.89
N CYS A 12 -32.69 15.50 -28.09
CA CYS A 12 -32.83 16.94 -28.35
C CYS A 12 -31.45 17.64 -28.42
N LYS A 13 -31.32 18.62 -29.31
CA LYS A 13 -30.10 19.44 -29.50
C LYS A 13 -29.61 20.07 -28.19
N GLU A 14 -30.55 20.47 -27.33
CA GLU A 14 -30.27 21.01 -25.99
C GLU A 14 -29.54 19.98 -25.11
N CYS A 15 -29.96 18.71 -25.13
CA CYS A 15 -29.28 17.64 -24.40
C CYS A 15 -27.85 17.40 -24.91
N TYR A 16 -27.59 17.61 -26.21
CA TYR A 16 -26.23 17.51 -26.77
C TYR A 16 -25.34 18.69 -26.36
N GLU A 17 -25.89 19.91 -26.30
CA GLU A 17 -25.18 21.10 -25.87
C GLU A 17 -24.86 21.01 -24.37
N GLU A 18 -25.82 20.64 -23.52
CA GLU A 18 -25.61 20.40 -22.09
C GLU A 18 -24.57 19.31 -21.82
N ALA A 19 -24.60 18.20 -22.56
CA ALA A 19 -23.61 17.14 -22.43
C ALA A 19 -22.19 17.60 -22.83
N ASN A 20 -22.07 18.47 -23.84
CA ASN A 20 -20.78 19.04 -24.25
C ASN A 20 -20.24 20.04 -23.22
N GLU A 21 -21.08 20.90 -22.67
CA GLU A 21 -20.69 21.84 -21.61
C GLU A 21 -20.20 21.09 -20.37
N MET A 22 -20.91 20.03 -20.00
CA MET A 22 -20.55 19.16 -18.87
C MET A 22 -19.22 18.44 -19.13
N LYS A 23 -19.02 17.92 -20.34
CA LYS A 23 -17.75 17.30 -20.77
C LYS A 23 -16.58 18.28 -20.70
N ASP A 24 -16.78 19.51 -21.17
CA ASP A 24 -15.74 20.55 -21.11
C ASP A 24 -15.43 20.98 -19.68
N LYS A 25 -16.44 21.03 -18.81
CA LYS A 25 -16.24 21.26 -17.38
C LYS A 25 -15.40 20.15 -16.74
N PHE A 26 -15.76 18.88 -16.94
CA PHE A 26 -14.97 17.75 -16.43
C PHE A 26 -13.54 17.74 -16.99
N LYS A 27 -13.37 18.07 -18.27
CA LYS A 27 -12.04 18.17 -18.87
C LYS A 27 -11.18 19.24 -18.19
N ARG A 28 -11.74 20.42 -17.89
CA ARG A 28 -11.03 21.47 -17.15
C ARG A 28 -10.66 21.02 -15.73
N GLU A 29 -11.59 20.39 -15.01
CA GLU A 29 -11.31 19.85 -13.67
C GLU A 29 -10.19 18.80 -13.69
N ILE A 30 -10.19 17.90 -14.69
CA ILE A 30 -9.12 16.92 -14.88
C ILE A 30 -7.77 17.59 -15.13
N GLU A 31 -7.71 18.61 -15.99
CA GLU A 31 -6.45 19.32 -16.26
C GLU A 31 -5.96 20.10 -15.03
N GLU A 32 -6.86 20.71 -14.25
CA GLU A 32 -6.51 21.34 -12.98
C GLU A 32 -5.97 20.33 -11.96
N LEU A 33 -6.61 19.17 -11.84
CA LEU A 33 -6.15 18.08 -10.98
C LEU A 33 -4.79 17.56 -11.43
N LYS A 34 -4.58 17.37 -12.74
CA LYS A 34 -3.27 16.99 -13.29
C LYS A 34 -2.20 18.01 -12.97
N ALA A 35 -2.51 19.30 -13.09
CA ALA A 35 -1.56 20.37 -12.74
C ALA A 35 -1.22 20.39 -11.24
N LYS A 36 -2.22 20.19 -10.36
CA LYS A 36 -2.00 20.06 -8.91
C LYS A 36 -1.14 18.84 -8.58
N VAL A 37 -1.42 17.70 -9.20
CA VAL A 37 -0.61 16.48 -9.06
C VAL A 37 0.81 16.73 -9.56
N ALA A 38 0.98 17.35 -10.73
CA ALA A 38 2.30 17.68 -11.27
C ALA A 38 3.10 18.61 -10.35
N PHE A 39 2.45 19.62 -9.75
CA PHE A 39 3.08 20.47 -8.75
C PHE A 39 3.57 19.66 -7.54
N LEU A 40 2.77 18.72 -7.03
CA LEU A 40 3.16 17.87 -5.90
C LEU A 40 4.29 16.90 -6.29
N ARG A 41 4.32 16.44 -7.55
CA ARG A 41 5.34 15.53 -8.09
C ARG A 41 6.67 16.21 -8.38
N PHE A 42 6.65 17.50 -8.75
CA PHE A 42 7.87 18.30 -9.01
C PHE A 42 8.87 18.25 -7.85
N TRP A 43 8.35 18.15 -6.63
CA TRP A 43 9.15 18.08 -5.40
C TRP A 43 9.62 16.68 -5.04
N SER A 44 9.29 15.66 -5.84
CA SER A 44 9.81 14.31 -5.61
C SER A 44 11.34 14.38 -5.74
N PRO A 45 12.11 14.01 -4.71
CA PRO A 45 13.59 13.99 -4.76
C PRO A 45 14.14 13.03 -5.81
N PHE A 46 13.26 12.29 -6.48
CA PHE A 46 13.55 11.14 -7.31
C PHE A 46 12.96 11.25 -8.72
N ASP A 47 12.43 12.42 -9.10
CA ASP A 47 11.96 12.67 -10.46
C ASP A 47 13.17 12.80 -11.43
N PRO A 48 13.31 11.95 -12.46
CA PRO A 48 14.39 12.05 -13.44
C PRO A 48 14.36 13.34 -14.28
N HIS A 49 13.27 14.12 -14.24
CA HIS A 49 13.16 15.44 -14.89
C HIS A 49 13.45 16.62 -13.94
N SER A 50 13.81 16.35 -12.68
CA SER A 50 14.19 17.40 -11.74
C SER A 50 15.57 18.01 -12.10
N ARG A 51 15.65 19.35 -11.98
CA ARG A 51 16.81 20.16 -12.41
C ARG A 51 18.10 19.75 -11.68
N PRO A 52 19.30 20.08 -12.23
CA PRO A 52 20.59 19.59 -11.71
C PRO A 52 21.03 20.10 -10.32
N ASN A 53 20.21 20.87 -9.61
CA ASN A 53 20.60 21.53 -8.36
C ASN A 53 19.66 21.17 -7.20
N GLY A 54 19.86 19.98 -6.63
CA GLY A 54 19.54 19.60 -5.25
C GLY A 54 18.07 19.51 -4.82
N PRO A 55 17.79 18.88 -3.66
CA PRO A 55 16.46 18.91 -3.06
C PRO A 55 16.18 20.34 -2.58
N CYS A 56 15.42 21.10 -3.36
CA CYS A 56 15.10 22.48 -3.01
C CYS A 56 13.99 22.51 -1.95
N PHE A 57 14.29 23.14 -0.81
CA PHE A 57 13.38 23.43 0.32
C PHE A 57 12.92 22.26 1.21
N THR A 58 13.62 21.13 1.21
CA THR A 58 13.34 20.05 2.19
C THR A 58 13.62 20.51 3.62
N ASP A 59 12.67 20.28 4.52
CA ASP A 59 12.68 20.72 5.92
C ASP A 59 12.65 19.53 6.91
N VAL A 60 12.73 18.30 6.38
CA VAL A 60 12.86 17.06 7.17
C VAL A 60 13.64 16.00 6.38
N VAL A 61 14.33 15.11 7.09
CA VAL A 61 15.07 13.98 6.52
C VAL A 61 14.58 12.68 7.18
N LEU A 62 14.32 11.66 6.38
CA LEU A 62 14.02 10.32 6.87
C LEU A 62 15.25 9.42 6.69
N VAL A 63 15.50 8.56 7.66
CA VAL A 63 16.64 7.64 7.65
C VAL A 63 16.20 6.24 8.07
N ALA A 64 16.56 5.25 7.26
CA ALA A 64 16.44 3.83 7.64
C ALA A 64 17.50 3.48 8.70
N THR A 65 17.09 2.79 9.76
CA THR A 65 18.00 2.27 10.80
C THR A 65 17.87 0.75 10.88
N SER A 66 18.99 0.04 10.83
CA SER A 66 19.08 -1.37 11.18
C SER A 66 19.37 -1.53 12.67
N ASP A 67 18.84 -2.60 13.28
CA ASP A 67 19.01 -2.92 14.70
C ASP A 67 20.43 -3.37 15.08
N ASP A 68 21.33 -3.55 14.11
CA ASP A 68 22.74 -3.82 14.40
C ASP A 68 23.38 -2.61 15.10
N HIS A 69 23.93 -2.86 16.29
CA HIS A 69 24.59 -1.87 17.14
C HIS A 69 25.81 -1.16 16.51
N SER A 70 26.15 -1.44 15.24
CA SER A 70 26.94 -0.55 14.40
C SER A 70 26.05 0.59 13.92
N ALA A 71 26.25 1.79 14.45
CA ALA A 71 25.54 3.01 14.13
C ALA A 71 25.73 3.50 12.67
N GLU A 72 25.48 2.65 11.67
CA GLU A 72 25.38 3.04 10.28
C GLU A 72 23.97 3.61 10.05
N ILE A 73 23.91 4.94 10.17
CA ILE A 73 22.76 5.74 9.73
C ILE A 73 22.59 5.48 8.23
N GLY A 74 21.45 4.91 7.82
CA GLY A 74 21.15 4.66 6.42
C GLY A 74 21.17 5.92 5.57
N ALA A 75 21.25 5.78 4.24
CA ALA A 75 21.31 6.94 3.36
C ALA A 75 20.08 7.87 3.57
N PRO A 76 20.28 9.20 3.70
CA PRO A 76 19.22 10.13 4.02
C PRO A 76 18.23 10.28 2.86
N VAL A 77 16.95 10.35 3.19
CA VAL A 77 15.85 10.62 2.25
C VAL A 77 15.23 11.99 2.61
N PRO A 78 15.64 13.07 1.93
CA PRO A 78 15.08 14.40 2.15
C PRO A 78 13.59 14.47 1.77
N ALA A 79 12.78 15.18 2.54
CA ALA A 79 11.35 15.35 2.29
C ALA A 79 10.81 16.69 2.81
N HIS A 80 9.50 16.91 2.63
CA HIS A 80 8.78 18.10 3.07
C HIS A 80 7.76 17.72 4.16
N LYS A 81 7.86 18.33 5.34
CA LYS A 81 6.93 18.10 6.48
C LYS A 81 5.49 18.28 6.04
N ALA A 82 5.19 19.34 5.29
CA ALA A 82 3.85 19.63 4.78
C ALA A 82 3.24 18.47 3.98
N LEU A 83 4.05 17.77 3.16
CA LEU A 83 3.57 16.61 2.41
C LEU A 83 3.38 15.39 3.30
N LEU A 84 4.34 15.07 4.16
CA LEU A 84 4.23 13.93 5.07
C LEU A 84 2.99 14.03 5.97
N VAL A 85 2.78 15.20 6.58
CA VAL A 85 1.63 15.52 7.44
C VAL A 85 0.31 15.39 6.68
N SER A 86 0.27 15.82 5.40
CA SER A 86 -0.95 15.75 4.60
C SER A 86 -1.35 14.31 4.19
N ARG A 87 -0.38 13.38 4.16
CA ARG A 87 -0.56 12.01 3.63
C ARG A 87 -0.59 10.93 4.70
N SER A 88 -0.20 11.24 5.92
CA SER A 88 -0.19 10.30 7.04
C SER A 88 -0.63 10.98 8.33
N PRO A 89 -1.69 10.49 9.00
CA PRO A 89 -2.08 11.00 10.31
C PRO A 89 -1.00 10.75 11.38
N VAL A 90 -0.15 9.73 11.19
CA VAL A 90 0.96 9.43 12.09
C VAL A 90 2.07 10.45 11.93
N PHE A 91 2.46 10.80 10.70
CA PHE A 91 3.39 11.91 10.49
C PHE A 91 2.82 13.25 10.96
N LYS A 92 1.51 13.47 10.80
CA LYS A 92 0.82 14.63 11.37
C LYS A 92 1.01 14.72 12.88
N ALA A 93 0.65 13.68 13.61
CA ALA A 93 0.81 13.63 15.06
C ALA A 93 2.28 13.78 15.49
N MET A 94 3.20 13.11 14.80
CA MET A 94 4.65 13.17 15.07
C MET A 94 5.21 14.58 14.90
N LEU A 95 4.92 15.23 13.78
CA LEU A 95 5.55 16.52 13.40
C LEU A 95 4.84 17.74 13.98
N GLU A 96 3.56 17.63 14.36
CA GLU A 96 2.83 18.68 15.08
C GLU A 96 3.04 18.61 16.60
N SER A 97 3.70 17.57 17.11
CA SER A 97 4.08 17.45 18.51
C SER A 97 5.39 18.18 18.84
N GLU A 98 5.64 18.47 20.12
CA GLU A 98 6.93 19.01 20.61
C GLU A 98 7.98 17.88 20.88
N MET A 99 7.93 16.77 20.13
CA MET A 99 8.85 15.64 20.29
C MET A 99 10.18 15.83 19.53
N GLU A 100 11.16 14.96 19.81
CA GLU A 100 12.53 15.06 19.27
C GLU A 100 12.55 15.13 17.74
N GLU A 101 11.66 14.42 17.05
CA GLU A 101 11.57 14.39 15.58
C GLU A 101 11.16 15.74 15.00
N SER A 102 10.25 16.47 15.65
CA SER A 102 9.81 17.78 15.16
C SER A 102 10.90 18.84 15.33
N LEU A 103 11.70 18.72 16.39
CA LEU A 103 12.80 19.61 16.76
C LEU A 103 14.12 19.31 16.00
N SER A 104 14.44 18.04 15.80
CA SER A 104 15.67 17.59 15.14
C SER A 104 15.61 17.65 13.61
N GLY A 105 14.40 17.62 13.03
CA GLY A 105 14.22 17.53 11.59
C GLY A 105 14.65 16.19 10.99
N THR A 106 14.92 15.18 11.82
CA THR A 106 15.31 13.82 11.38
C THR A 106 14.33 12.79 11.92
N ILE A 107 13.74 12.00 11.05
CA ILE A 107 12.85 10.88 11.40
C ILE A 107 13.60 9.58 11.16
N LYS A 108 13.80 8.79 12.22
CA LYS A 108 14.42 7.47 12.15
C LYS A 108 13.33 6.40 11.98
N ILE A 109 13.51 5.52 11.01
CA ILE A 109 12.59 4.42 10.72
C ILE A 109 13.35 3.11 10.82
N SER A 110 13.04 2.33 11.86
CA SER A 110 13.60 1.01 12.07
C SER A 110 13.05 -0.03 11.10
N ASP A 111 13.82 -1.11 10.91
CA ASP A 111 13.38 -2.37 10.28
C ASP A 111 12.93 -2.21 8.82
N VAL A 112 13.58 -1.31 8.08
CA VAL A 112 13.26 -1.03 6.69
C VAL A 112 14.52 -0.88 5.86
N SER A 113 14.52 -1.40 4.63
CA SER A 113 15.56 -1.10 3.67
C SER A 113 15.49 0.35 3.18
N TYR A 114 16.62 0.87 2.70
CA TYR A 114 16.64 2.18 2.03
C TYR A 114 15.69 2.21 0.82
N ASP A 115 15.58 1.11 0.07
CA ASP A 115 14.74 1.05 -1.14
C ASP A 115 13.24 1.11 -0.80
N ALA A 116 12.81 0.43 0.26
CA ALA A 116 11.44 0.53 0.75
C ALA A 116 11.15 1.92 1.32
N LEU A 117 12.06 2.51 2.11
CA LEU A 117 11.90 3.87 2.62
C LEU A 117 11.80 4.89 1.47
N ARG A 118 12.70 4.78 0.50
CA ARG A 118 12.71 5.63 -0.70
C ARG A 118 11.41 5.51 -1.49
N SER A 119 10.95 4.27 -1.70
CA SER A 119 9.70 4.00 -2.41
C SER A 119 8.49 4.53 -1.66
N PHE A 120 8.49 4.43 -0.32
CA PHE A 120 7.45 4.96 0.53
C PHE A 120 7.35 6.48 0.41
N VAL A 121 8.48 7.18 0.55
CA VAL A 121 8.52 8.64 0.38
C VAL A 121 8.08 9.01 -1.03
N ASN A 122 8.58 8.34 -2.08
CA ASN A 122 8.14 8.61 -3.45
C ASN A 122 6.62 8.43 -3.62
N TYR A 123 6.01 7.41 -3.02
CA TYR A 123 4.57 7.21 -3.04
C TYR A 123 3.82 8.38 -2.37
N LEU A 124 4.32 8.92 -1.25
CA LEU A 124 3.70 10.07 -0.60
C LEU A 124 3.69 11.33 -1.48
N TYR A 125 4.59 11.45 -2.46
CA TYR A 125 4.57 12.56 -3.42
C TYR A 125 3.67 12.25 -4.61
N THR A 126 3.83 11.05 -5.17
CA THR A 126 3.36 10.72 -6.51
C THR A 126 2.08 9.90 -6.54
N ALA A 127 1.72 9.26 -5.43
CA ALA A 127 0.71 8.20 -5.35
C ALA A 127 0.99 7.01 -6.28
N GLU A 128 2.24 6.87 -6.73
CA GLU A 128 2.68 5.81 -7.63
C GLU A 128 3.75 4.94 -6.98
N VAL A 129 3.71 3.67 -7.34
CA VAL A 129 4.66 2.66 -6.90
C VAL A 129 5.16 1.94 -8.14
N SER A 130 6.46 1.99 -8.39
CA SER A 130 7.11 1.36 -9.54
C SER A 130 7.87 0.11 -9.13
N CYS A 131 7.66 -0.99 -9.87
CA CYS A 131 8.45 -2.22 -9.89
C CYS A 131 8.99 -2.69 -8.52
N LEU A 132 8.09 -3.05 -7.61
CA LEU A 132 8.47 -3.66 -6.34
C LEU A 132 8.78 -5.14 -6.53
N ASP A 133 9.90 -5.60 -6.00
CA ASP A 133 10.04 -6.99 -5.62
C ASP A 133 9.16 -7.32 -4.40
N GLU A 134 9.05 -8.61 -4.08
CA GLU A 134 8.20 -9.10 -2.99
C GLU A 134 8.67 -8.59 -1.62
N GLN A 135 9.99 -8.46 -1.42
CA GLN A 135 10.57 -8.01 -0.16
C GLN A 135 10.25 -6.54 0.11
N VAL A 136 10.48 -5.66 -0.87
CA VAL A 136 10.15 -4.24 -0.78
C VAL A 136 8.64 -4.05 -0.65
N ALA A 137 7.81 -4.90 -1.28
CA ALA A 137 6.36 -4.86 -1.10
C ALA A 137 5.91 -5.21 0.33
N CYS A 138 6.54 -6.20 0.97
CA CYS A 138 6.32 -6.51 2.38
C CYS A 138 6.68 -5.31 3.26
N GLU A 139 7.90 -4.76 3.11
CA GLU A 139 8.36 -3.61 3.89
C GLU A 139 7.48 -2.37 3.69
N LEU A 140 7.02 -2.12 2.46
CA LEU A 140 6.07 -1.04 2.18
C LEU A 140 4.71 -1.26 2.82
N LEU A 141 4.24 -2.51 2.92
CA LEU A 141 3.01 -2.81 3.65
C LEU A 141 3.19 -2.49 5.14
N VAL A 142 4.33 -2.86 5.73
CA VAL A 142 4.67 -2.52 7.12
C VAL A 142 4.67 -1.01 7.34
N LEU A 143 5.33 -0.25 6.46
CA LEU A 143 5.32 1.22 6.52
C LEU A 143 3.91 1.78 6.34
N ALA A 144 3.14 1.27 5.39
CA ALA A 144 1.80 1.75 5.11
C ALA A 144 0.86 1.51 6.29
N GLU A 145 0.97 0.37 6.98
CA GLU A 145 0.24 0.11 8.22
C GLU A 145 0.71 1.04 9.34
N LYS A 146 2.03 1.10 9.59
CA LYS A 146 2.64 1.91 10.65
C LYS A 146 2.30 3.39 10.53
N TYR A 147 2.27 3.93 9.32
CA TYR A 147 1.99 5.34 9.03
C TYR A 147 0.55 5.58 8.54
N GLN A 148 -0.32 4.57 8.58
CA GLN A 148 -1.74 4.66 8.22
C GLN A 148 -1.99 5.22 6.80
N VAL A 149 -1.20 4.76 5.83
CA VAL A 149 -1.33 5.09 4.40
C VAL A 149 -2.14 4.00 3.72
N ASN A 150 -3.46 3.98 3.98
CA ASN A 150 -4.36 2.87 3.64
C ASN A 150 -4.36 2.49 2.15
N HIS A 151 -4.25 3.46 1.23
CA HIS A 151 -4.22 3.15 -0.20
C HIS A 151 -2.93 2.41 -0.58
N LEU A 152 -1.79 2.76 0.00
CA LEU A 152 -0.54 2.03 -0.23
C LEU A 152 -0.64 0.61 0.33
N LYS A 153 -1.20 0.46 1.54
CA LYS A 153 -1.44 -0.85 2.16
C LYS A 153 -2.25 -1.73 1.21
N ALA A 154 -3.42 -1.26 0.76
CA ALA A 154 -4.29 -2.00 -0.14
C ALA A 154 -3.62 -2.35 -1.49
N TYR A 155 -2.71 -1.51 -1.98
CA TYR A 155 -1.92 -1.80 -3.18
C TYR A 155 -0.93 -2.94 -2.93
N CYS A 156 -0.14 -2.87 -1.86
CA CYS A 156 0.81 -3.92 -1.48
C CYS A 156 0.10 -5.24 -1.19
N GLU A 157 -1.05 -5.22 -0.52
CA GLU A 157 -1.86 -6.43 -0.26
C GLU A 157 -2.25 -7.15 -1.55
N LYS A 158 -2.75 -6.41 -2.55
CA LYS A 158 -3.11 -6.97 -3.86
C LYS A 158 -1.89 -7.54 -4.58
N LEU A 159 -0.76 -6.86 -4.51
CA LEU A 159 0.49 -7.33 -5.10
C LEU A 159 0.94 -8.64 -4.45
N LEU A 160 0.99 -8.69 -3.12
CA LEU A 160 1.44 -9.87 -2.37
C LEU A 160 0.49 -11.06 -2.59
N VAL A 161 -0.83 -10.85 -2.61
CA VAL A 161 -1.79 -11.92 -2.96
C VAL A 161 -1.57 -12.43 -4.38
N SER A 162 -1.20 -11.58 -5.33
CA SER A 162 -0.90 -12.02 -6.71
C SER A 162 0.38 -12.88 -6.81
N LYS A 163 1.25 -12.84 -5.79
CA LYS A 163 2.49 -13.63 -5.70
C LYS A 163 2.38 -14.83 -4.75
N LEU A 164 1.27 -14.92 -4.02
CA LEU A 164 1.02 -15.96 -3.05
C LEU A 164 0.98 -17.33 -3.71
N ASN A 165 1.69 -18.28 -3.12
CA ASN A 165 1.81 -19.65 -3.55
C ASN A 165 2.01 -20.56 -2.33
N TRP A 166 2.09 -21.88 -2.56
CA TRP A 166 2.19 -22.83 -1.45
C TRP A 166 3.44 -22.59 -0.59
N ASP A 167 4.55 -22.22 -1.23
CA ASP A 167 5.82 -22.10 -0.55
C ASP A 167 5.88 -20.89 0.40
N ASN A 168 5.29 -19.76 0.03
CA ASN A 168 5.24 -18.57 0.88
C ASN A 168 3.94 -18.44 1.72
N SER A 169 3.01 -19.39 1.63
CA SER A 169 1.67 -19.26 2.25
C SER A 169 1.67 -19.16 3.77
N VAL A 170 2.44 -20.00 4.47
CA VAL A 170 2.50 -20.02 5.94
C VAL A 170 3.11 -18.73 6.48
N MET A 171 4.22 -18.29 5.87
CA MET A 171 4.87 -17.02 6.22
C MET A 171 3.96 -15.82 5.91
N SER A 172 3.30 -15.84 4.75
CA SER A 172 2.35 -14.78 4.37
C SER A 172 1.15 -14.72 5.31
N TYR A 173 0.66 -15.86 5.80
CA TYR A 173 -0.43 -15.90 6.79
C TYR A 173 -0.02 -15.24 8.11
N SER A 174 1.15 -15.60 8.64
CA SER A 174 1.70 -14.99 9.86
C SER A 174 1.93 -13.49 9.69
N PHE A 175 2.57 -13.09 8.58
CA PHE A 175 2.80 -11.69 8.21
C PHE A 175 1.49 -10.90 8.10
N ALA A 176 0.48 -11.46 7.46
CA ALA A 176 -0.82 -10.83 7.28
C ALA A 176 -1.52 -10.56 8.62
N HIS A 177 -1.43 -11.49 9.57
CA HIS A 177 -1.94 -11.30 10.92
C HIS A 177 -1.18 -10.21 11.67
N GLN A 178 0.15 -10.20 11.59
CA GLN A 178 1.00 -9.20 12.25
C GLN A 178 0.69 -7.76 11.80
N TYR A 179 0.37 -7.57 10.51
CA TYR A 179 0.12 -6.24 9.92
C TYR A 179 -1.35 -6.01 9.53
N ASN A 180 -2.27 -6.72 10.18
CA ASN A 180 -3.72 -6.56 10.06
C ASN A 180 -4.24 -6.58 8.59
N SER A 181 -3.70 -7.48 7.77
CA SER A 181 -4.13 -7.68 6.39
C SER A 181 -5.09 -8.86 6.27
N LYS A 182 -6.40 -8.58 6.28
CA LYS A 182 -7.41 -9.63 6.06
C LYS A 182 -7.31 -10.23 4.66
N LEU A 183 -7.01 -9.42 3.66
CA LEU A 183 -6.95 -9.86 2.26
C LEU A 183 -5.85 -10.90 2.02
N ILE A 184 -4.65 -10.69 2.58
CA ILE A 184 -3.57 -11.69 2.50
C ILE A 184 -3.90 -12.88 3.40
N SER A 185 -4.41 -12.64 4.62
CA SER A 185 -4.72 -13.71 5.58
C SER A 185 -5.74 -14.70 5.02
N ASP A 186 -6.86 -14.22 4.48
CA ASP A 186 -7.91 -15.07 3.91
C ASP A 186 -7.40 -15.87 2.70
N ALA A 187 -6.61 -15.23 1.83
CA ALA A 187 -6.03 -15.88 0.65
C ALA A 187 -5.01 -16.98 1.05
N ALA A 188 -4.13 -16.68 2.00
CA ALA A 188 -3.15 -17.62 2.53
C ALA A 188 -3.82 -18.78 3.27
N LEU A 189 -4.82 -18.51 4.10
CA LEU A 189 -5.59 -19.51 4.82
C LEU A 189 -6.33 -20.45 3.85
N SER A 190 -6.94 -19.91 2.80
CA SER A 190 -7.56 -20.75 1.76
C SER A 190 -6.55 -21.71 1.15
N LEU A 191 -5.37 -21.21 0.77
CA LEU A 191 -4.33 -22.02 0.15
C LEU A 191 -3.75 -23.09 1.10
N ILE A 192 -3.60 -22.73 2.38
CA ILE A 192 -3.14 -23.65 3.43
C ILE A 192 -4.15 -24.77 3.63
N THR A 193 -5.44 -24.43 3.78
CA THR A 193 -6.50 -25.42 3.98
C THR A 193 -6.68 -26.36 2.78
N ASP A 194 -6.33 -25.92 1.57
CA ASP A 194 -6.32 -26.75 0.35
C ASP A 194 -5.17 -27.76 0.29
N ASN A 195 -4.09 -27.55 1.06
CA ASN A 195 -2.88 -28.38 1.05
C ASN A 195 -2.51 -28.87 2.47
N MET A 196 -3.54 -29.06 3.29
CA MET A 196 -3.40 -29.34 4.73
C MET A 196 -2.55 -30.59 5.03
N ASP A 197 -2.56 -31.58 4.12
CA ASP A 197 -1.79 -32.83 4.22
C ASP A 197 -0.26 -32.62 4.22
N LYS A 198 0.21 -31.49 3.70
CA LYS A 198 1.63 -31.15 3.60
C LYS A 198 2.08 -30.17 4.67
N LEU A 199 1.16 -29.53 5.39
CA LEU A 199 1.47 -28.41 6.30
C LEU A 199 2.47 -28.80 7.38
N THR A 200 2.29 -29.97 8.02
CA THR A 200 3.16 -30.43 9.12
C THR A 200 4.60 -30.75 8.69
N LYS A 201 4.88 -30.77 7.38
CA LYS A 201 6.22 -31.01 6.83
C LYS A 201 7.01 -29.71 6.56
N LYS A 202 6.38 -28.54 6.67
CA LYS A 202 7.00 -27.23 6.46
C LYS A 202 7.75 -26.81 7.72
N GLU A 203 8.95 -26.27 7.56
CA GLU A 203 9.73 -25.71 8.68
C GLU A 203 9.02 -24.46 9.24
N GLU A 204 8.42 -23.68 8.35
CA GLU A 204 7.65 -22.48 8.66
C GLU A 204 6.41 -22.78 9.52
N TYR A 205 5.86 -24.00 9.43
CA TYR A 205 4.79 -24.44 10.33
C TYR A 205 5.31 -24.66 11.76
N VAL A 206 6.50 -25.26 11.91
CA VAL A 206 7.13 -25.46 13.22
C VAL A 206 7.39 -24.10 13.87
N GLU A 207 7.94 -23.15 13.11
CA GLU A 207 8.13 -21.78 13.59
C GLU A 207 6.81 -21.10 13.98
N LEU A 208 5.75 -21.31 13.21
CA LEU A 208 4.42 -20.76 13.51
C LEU A 208 3.85 -21.33 14.81
N VAL A 209 4.01 -22.63 15.03
CA VAL A 209 3.60 -23.30 16.28
C VAL A 209 4.33 -22.72 17.49
N GLU A 210 5.61 -22.40 17.35
CA GLU A 210 6.40 -21.83 18.44
C GLU A 210 6.09 -20.34 18.68
N LYS A 211 5.98 -19.55 17.61
CA LYS A 211 5.80 -18.09 17.70
C LYS A 211 4.36 -17.67 17.99
N ASP A 212 3.37 -18.26 17.33
CA ASP A 212 1.95 -17.97 17.57
C ASP A 212 1.04 -19.21 17.37
N PRO A 213 0.91 -20.07 18.41
CA PRO A 213 0.04 -21.25 18.35
C PRO A 213 -1.43 -20.95 18.03
N ARG A 214 -1.91 -19.72 18.27
CA ARG A 214 -3.31 -19.35 18.01
C ARG A 214 -3.63 -19.35 16.52
N LEU A 215 -2.66 -18.94 15.70
CA LEU A 215 -2.77 -18.98 14.24
C LEU A 215 -2.90 -20.41 13.73
N VAL A 216 -2.23 -21.37 14.39
CA VAL A 216 -2.37 -22.79 14.08
C VAL A 216 -3.78 -23.29 14.41
N VAL A 217 -4.32 -22.94 15.57
CA VAL A 217 -5.71 -23.29 15.94
C VAL A 217 -6.69 -22.76 14.90
N GLU A 218 -6.55 -21.50 14.49
CA GLU A 218 -7.41 -20.87 13.48
C GLU A 218 -7.34 -21.60 12.13
N ILE A 219 -6.14 -22.06 11.72
CA ILE A 219 -5.99 -22.89 10.52
C ILE A 219 -6.80 -24.19 10.62
N TYR A 220 -6.69 -24.91 11.75
CA TYR A 220 -7.43 -26.16 11.93
C TYR A 220 -8.94 -25.94 12.05
N GLU A 221 -9.39 -24.88 12.72
CA GLU A 221 -10.81 -24.51 12.78
C GLU A 221 -11.38 -24.19 11.39
N ALA A 222 -10.64 -23.44 10.57
CA ALA A 222 -11.01 -23.15 9.19
C ALA A 222 -11.06 -24.41 8.34
N TYR A 223 -10.07 -25.31 8.49
CA TYR A 223 -10.04 -26.58 7.78
C TYR A 223 -11.24 -27.47 8.13
N LEU A 224 -11.53 -27.65 9.42
CA LEU A 224 -12.67 -28.44 9.88
C LEU A 224 -14.00 -27.86 9.39
N SER A 225 -14.16 -26.54 9.45
CA SER A 225 -15.35 -25.84 8.94
C SER A 225 -15.55 -26.07 7.43
N LYS A 226 -14.46 -26.07 6.66
CA LYS A 226 -14.47 -26.34 5.21
C LYS A 226 -14.92 -27.77 4.89
N GLN A 227 -14.48 -28.76 5.68
CA GLN A 227 -14.89 -30.16 5.51
C GLN A 227 -16.39 -30.37 5.80
N VAL A 228 -16.90 -29.79 6.88
CA VAL A 228 -18.34 -29.86 7.23
C VAL A 228 -19.21 -29.30 6.11
N ASN A 229 -18.82 -28.15 5.56
CA ASN A 229 -19.56 -27.51 4.46
C ASN A 229 -19.51 -28.31 3.14
N THR A 230 -18.45 -29.10 2.94
CA THR A 230 -18.33 -29.96 1.75
C THR A 230 -19.14 -31.24 1.89
N ALA A 231 -19.22 -31.81 3.11
CA ALA A 231 -20.02 -33.00 3.39
C ALA A 231 -21.54 -32.74 3.44
N ALA A 232 -21.96 -31.49 3.61
CA ALA A 232 -23.36 -31.07 3.63
C ALA A 232 -23.94 -30.71 2.23
N ARG A 233 -23.13 -30.79 1.18
CA ARG A 233 -23.52 -30.56 -0.23
C ARG A 233 -23.61 -31.87 -0.99
#